data_AF-A0A1C9HSE4-F1
#
_entry.id   AF-A0A1C9HSE4-F1
#
_cell.length_a   1.000
_cell.length_b   1.000
_cell.length_c   1.000
_cell.angle_alpha   90.00
_cell.angle_beta   90.00
_cell.angle_gamma   90.00
#
_symmetry.space_group_name_H-M   'P 1'
#
loop_
_entity.id
_entity.type
_entity.pdbx_description
1 polymer ?
#
loop_
_entity_poly.entity_id
_entity_poly.type
_entity_poly.pdbx_seq_one_letter_code
_entity_poly.pdbx_strand_id
1 'polypeptide(L)'
;MTWLADLSGLLGWRSPLRSTALTVMSEGVQSSKAGSLLVATPAAAALSANPSGVQDLWFARLYLLKPLVISGLSVFWLLSGLIPLLALEKTSAHFLPFMPQASATALTLATCLTDVVLGAAVLVRPLAKRALVGMLGVSLAYLAGASLLEPALWLDPLGVLVKVLPSILLTLVALATLDER
;
A
#
# COMPACT_ATOMS: atom_id res chain seq x y z
N MET A 1 -20.58 -7.78 -2.39
CA MET A 1 -19.30 -7.57 -1.65
C MET A 1 -18.09 -8.25 -2.34
N THR A 2 -18.28 -9.27 -3.19
CA THR A 2 -17.18 -9.98 -3.90
C THR A 2 -16.49 -9.19 -5.02
N TRP A 3 -17.16 -8.19 -5.60
CA TRP A 3 -16.63 -7.40 -6.72
C TRP A 3 -15.27 -6.72 -6.45
N LEU A 4 -15.03 -6.22 -5.23
CA LEU A 4 -13.73 -5.65 -4.84
C LEU A 4 -12.61 -6.71 -4.78
N ALA A 5 -12.95 -7.93 -4.36
CA ALA A 5 -12.03 -9.07 -4.32
C ALA A 5 -11.72 -9.61 -5.72
N ASP A 6 -12.68 -9.50 -6.63
CA ASP A 6 -12.52 -9.88 -8.03
C ASP A 6 -11.68 -8.82 -8.79
N LEU A 7 -11.94 -7.53 -8.56
CA LEU A 7 -11.13 -6.41 -9.08
C LEU A 7 -9.68 -6.45 -8.58
N SER A 8 -9.46 -6.69 -7.28
CA SER A 8 -8.11 -6.88 -6.75
C SER A 8 -7.43 -8.08 -7.40
N GLY A 9 -8.21 -9.08 -7.82
CA GLY A 9 -7.74 -10.22 -8.57
C GLY A 9 -7.20 -9.91 -9.96
N LEU A 10 -7.82 -8.97 -10.68
CA LEU A 10 -7.30 -8.49 -11.97
C LEU A 10 -5.96 -7.77 -11.83
N LEU A 11 -5.75 -7.11 -10.69
CA LEU A 11 -4.48 -6.44 -10.36
C LEU A 11 -3.40 -7.41 -9.84
N GLY A 12 -3.68 -8.72 -9.83
CA GLY A 12 -2.76 -9.79 -9.45
C GLY A 12 -2.79 -10.16 -7.95
N TRP A 13 -3.70 -9.58 -7.15
CA TRP A 13 -3.83 -9.91 -5.73
C TRP A 13 -4.70 -11.14 -5.51
N ARG A 14 -4.27 -12.06 -4.65
CA ARG A 14 -5.00 -13.30 -4.35
C ARG A 14 -5.91 -13.08 -3.14
N SER A 15 -7.16 -12.70 -3.39
CA SER A 15 -8.17 -12.57 -2.33
C SER A 15 -8.93 -13.89 -2.11
N PRO A 16 -9.11 -14.35 -0.87
CA PRO A 16 -9.87 -15.55 -0.52
C PRO A 16 -11.38 -15.26 -0.56
N LEU A 17 -11.78 -13.99 -0.63
CA LEU A 17 -13.16 -13.54 -0.71
C LEU A 17 -13.65 -13.39 -2.16
N ARG A 18 -12.92 -13.97 -3.13
CA ARG A 18 -13.36 -14.01 -4.53
C ARG A 18 -14.65 -14.81 -4.67
N SER A 19 -15.47 -14.41 -5.63
CA SER A 19 -16.77 -15.06 -5.89
C SER A 19 -16.62 -16.57 -6.11
N THR A 20 -15.64 -17.00 -6.90
CA THR A 20 -15.36 -18.42 -7.17
C THR A 20 -14.99 -19.21 -5.92
N ALA A 21 -14.12 -18.67 -5.07
CA ALA A 21 -13.72 -19.32 -3.83
C ALA A 21 -14.90 -19.50 -2.87
N LEU A 22 -15.74 -18.47 -2.73
CA LEU A 22 -16.94 -18.54 -1.89
C LEU A 22 -17.99 -19.51 -2.43
N THR A 23 -18.19 -19.57 -3.76
CA THR A 23 -19.08 -20.55 -4.37
C THR A 23 -18.64 -21.97 -4.08
N VAL A 24 -17.35 -22.31 -4.29
CA VAL A 24 -16.81 -23.64 -3.99
C VAL A 24 -16.90 -23.95 -2.49
N MET A 25 -16.63 -22.98 -1.61
CA MET A 25 -16.77 -23.19 -0.17
C MET A 25 -18.24 -23.41 0.25
N SER A 26 -19.19 -22.79 -0.43
CA SER A 26 -20.62 -22.95 -0.13
C SER A 26 -21.17 -24.33 -0.51
N GLU A 27 -20.57 -24.98 -1.49
CA GLU A 27 -20.91 -26.35 -1.90
C GLU A 27 -20.41 -27.40 -0.88
N GLY A 28 -19.41 -27.03 -0.07
CA GLY A 28 -18.79 -27.90 0.92
C GLY A 28 -17.95 -29.02 0.29
N VAL A 29 -17.23 -29.78 1.12
CA VAL A 29 -16.48 -30.96 0.66
C VAL A 29 -17.35 -32.20 0.85
N GLN A 30 -17.92 -32.70 -0.24
CA GLN A 30 -18.69 -33.95 -0.22
C GLN A 30 -17.74 -35.14 -0.43
N SER A 31 -17.62 -36.00 0.58
CA SER A 31 -16.89 -37.27 0.44
C SER A 31 -17.81 -38.34 -0.17
N SER A 32 -17.49 -38.78 -1.39
CA SER A 32 -18.21 -39.86 -2.09
C SER A 32 -18.01 -41.24 -1.46
N LYS A 33 -16.99 -41.43 -0.60
CA LYS A 33 -16.73 -42.73 0.04
C LYS A 33 -17.51 -42.85 1.34
N ALA A 34 -18.58 -43.64 1.30
CA ALA A 34 -19.23 -44.18 2.50
C ALA A 34 -18.20 -45.04 3.25
N GLY A 35 -17.68 -44.53 4.37
CA GLY A 35 -16.66 -45.22 5.18
C GLY A 35 -15.32 -44.48 5.28
N SER A 36 -15.32 -43.16 5.52
CA SER A 36 -14.12 -42.51 6.02
C SER A 36 -13.81 -43.07 7.42
N LEU A 37 -12.71 -43.82 7.56
CA LEU A 37 -12.20 -44.37 8.83
C LEU A 37 -11.60 -43.28 9.75
N LEU A 38 -11.60 -42.02 9.33
CA LEU A 38 -11.10 -40.89 10.12
C LEU A 38 -12.21 -40.39 11.04
N VAL A 39 -12.02 -40.54 12.36
CA VAL A 39 -12.84 -39.85 13.36
C VAL A 39 -12.64 -38.36 13.18
N ALA A 40 -13.67 -37.67 12.70
CA ALA A 40 -13.64 -36.22 12.57
C ALA A 40 -13.61 -35.59 13.97
N THR A 41 -12.50 -34.95 14.33
CA THR A 41 -12.42 -34.17 15.55
C THR A 41 -13.24 -32.89 15.39
N PRO A 42 -14.06 -32.50 16.40
CA PRO A 42 -14.74 -31.22 16.39
C PRO A 42 -13.73 -30.08 16.25
N ALA A 43 -14.03 -29.08 15.42
CA ALA A 43 -13.12 -27.95 15.17
C ALA A 43 -12.68 -27.25 16.47
N ALA A 44 -13.59 -27.10 17.43
CA ALA A 44 -13.28 -26.53 18.75
C ALA A 44 -12.22 -27.33 19.52
N ALA A 45 -12.29 -28.67 19.47
CA ALA A 45 -11.32 -29.54 20.14
C ALA A 45 -9.95 -29.53 19.46
N ALA A 46 -9.93 -29.42 18.12
CA ALA A 46 -8.69 -29.29 17.35
C ALA A 46 -7.99 -27.96 17.63
N LEU A 47 -8.75 -26.85 17.70
CA LEU A 47 -8.25 -25.52 18.02
C LEU A 47 -7.78 -25.40 19.47
N SER A 48 -8.47 -26.04 20.43
CA SER A 48 -8.02 -26.04 21.83
C SER A 48 -6.70 -26.81 22.02
N ALA A 49 -6.48 -27.86 21.22
CA ALA A 49 -5.24 -28.63 21.25
C ALA A 49 -4.06 -27.90 20.58
N ASN A 50 -4.34 -26.93 19.69
CA ASN A 50 -3.34 -26.14 18.97
C ASN A 50 -3.70 -24.65 19.04
N PRO A 51 -3.56 -24.01 20.22
CA PRO A 51 -3.91 -22.61 20.37
C PRO A 51 -3.03 -21.72 19.48
N SER A 52 -3.63 -20.69 18.88
CA SER A 52 -2.91 -19.75 18.02
C SER A 52 -1.80 -19.03 18.77
N GLY A 53 -0.61 -19.03 18.18
CA GLY A 53 0.54 -18.29 18.69
C GLY A 53 0.46 -16.81 18.34
N VAL A 54 1.42 -16.04 18.88
CA VAL A 54 1.55 -14.60 18.56
C VAL A 54 1.74 -14.39 17.05
N GLN A 55 2.51 -15.26 16.38
CA GLN A 55 2.74 -15.18 14.94
C GLN A 55 1.45 -15.30 14.12
N ASP A 56 0.58 -16.26 14.48
CA ASP A 56 -0.71 -16.47 13.80
C ASP A 56 -1.61 -15.24 13.92
N LEU A 57 -1.65 -14.63 15.11
CA LEU A 57 -2.43 -13.43 15.36
C LEU A 57 -1.91 -12.23 14.58
N TRP A 58 -0.58 -12.05 14.51
CA TRP A 58 0.04 -10.98 13.73
C TRP A 58 -0.23 -11.18 12.24
N PHE A 59 -0.07 -12.39 11.72
CA PHE A 59 -0.39 -12.72 10.34
C PHE A 59 -1.86 -12.41 10.04
N ALA A 60 -2.80 -12.91 10.84
CA ALA A 60 -4.23 -12.68 10.63
C ALA A 60 -4.60 -11.18 10.62
N ARG A 61 -4.02 -10.39 11.51
CA ARG A 61 -4.24 -8.93 11.58
C ARG A 61 -3.64 -8.20 10.38
N LEU A 62 -2.37 -8.47 10.07
CA LEU A 62 -1.66 -7.81 8.96
C LEU A 62 -2.23 -8.22 7.60
N TYR A 63 -2.72 -9.45 7.47
CA TYR A 63 -3.41 -9.94 6.29
C TYR A 63 -4.61 -9.05 5.93
N LEU A 64 -5.42 -8.67 6.94
CA LEU A 64 -6.58 -7.80 6.77
C LEU A 64 -6.18 -6.32 6.58
N LEU A 65 -5.10 -5.86 7.22
CA LEU A 65 -4.64 -4.47 7.10
C LEU A 65 -3.90 -4.17 5.80
N LYS A 66 -3.25 -5.16 5.20
CA LYS A 66 -2.48 -5.02 3.95
C LYS A 66 -3.23 -4.31 2.81
N PRO A 67 -4.48 -4.67 2.44
CA PRO A 67 -5.20 -3.93 1.40
C PRO A 67 -5.41 -2.46 1.77
N LEU A 68 -5.72 -2.15 3.04
CA LEU A 68 -5.90 -0.76 3.51
C LEU A 68 -4.58 0.03 3.45
N VAL A 69 -3.47 -0.60 3.82
CA VAL A 69 -2.13 0.00 3.74
C VAL A 69 -1.79 0.33 2.29
N ILE A 70 -1.96 -0.61 1.36
CA ILE A 70 -1.65 -0.41 -0.06
C ILE A 70 -2.58 0.63 -0.70
N SER A 71 -3.89 0.56 -0.43
CA SER A 71 -4.84 1.55 -0.96
C SER A 71 -4.60 2.95 -0.37
N GLY A 72 -4.30 3.03 0.93
CA GLY A 72 -4.00 4.29 1.61
C GLY A 72 -2.74 4.95 1.06
N LEU A 73 -1.67 4.18 0.85
CA LEU A 73 -0.46 4.65 0.17
C LEU A 73 -0.76 5.11 -1.25
N SER A 74 -1.51 4.32 -2.03
CA SER A 74 -1.89 4.69 -3.40
C SER A 74 -2.63 6.02 -3.44
N VAL A 75 -3.65 6.20 -2.59
CA VAL A 75 -4.43 7.45 -2.51
C VAL A 75 -3.54 8.62 -2.12
N PHE A 76 -2.69 8.46 -1.10
CA PHE A 76 -1.75 9.50 -0.67
C PHE A 76 -0.86 9.97 -1.82
N TRP A 77 -0.23 9.03 -2.55
CA TRP A 77 0.66 9.30 -3.67
C TRP A 77 -0.07 9.88 -4.89
N LEU A 78 -1.27 9.41 -5.19
CA LEU A 78 -2.08 9.98 -6.26
C LEU A 78 -2.48 11.42 -5.94
N LEU A 79 -2.89 11.71 -4.70
CA LEU A 79 -3.26 13.06 -4.29
C LEU A 79 -2.05 14.00 -4.26
N SER A 80 -0.88 13.53 -3.81
CA SER A 80 0.35 14.34 -3.79
C SER A 80 0.79 14.77 -5.18
N GLY A 81 0.57 13.93 -6.20
CA GLY A 81 0.84 14.28 -7.59
C GLY A 81 -0.29 15.05 -8.30
N LEU A 82 -1.56 14.70 -8.06
CA LEU A 82 -2.69 15.31 -8.77
C LEU A 82 -3.02 16.72 -8.29
N ILE A 83 -2.97 16.98 -6.97
CA ILE A 83 -3.35 18.28 -6.41
C ILE A 83 -2.46 19.41 -6.94
N PRO A 84 -1.12 19.29 -6.95
CA PRO A 84 -0.29 20.38 -7.47
C PRO A 84 -0.40 20.56 -8.99
N LEU A 85 -0.75 19.51 -9.75
CA LEU A 85 -1.05 19.64 -11.19
C LEU A 85 -2.24 20.54 -11.47
N LEU A 86 -3.25 20.56 -10.60
CA LEU A 86 -4.42 21.44 -10.72
C LEU A 86 -4.07 22.93 -10.51
N ALA A 87 -2.93 23.21 -9.87
CA ALA A 87 -2.48 24.57 -9.55
C ALA A 87 -1.01 24.78 -9.95
N LEU A 88 -0.62 24.23 -11.12
CA LEU A 88 0.77 24.11 -11.55
C LEU A 88 1.57 25.42 -11.45
N GLU A 89 1.01 26.54 -11.91
CA GLU A 89 1.68 27.85 -11.85
C GLU A 89 1.99 28.24 -10.41
N LYS A 90 1.03 28.10 -9.49
CA LYS A 90 1.19 28.44 -8.07
C LYS A 90 2.18 27.51 -7.36
N THR A 91 2.16 26.22 -7.67
CA THR A 91 3.10 25.26 -7.10
C THR A 91 4.52 25.53 -7.61
N SER A 92 4.69 25.70 -8.92
CA SER A 92 6.00 25.96 -9.52
C SER A 92 6.66 27.24 -9.00
N ALA A 93 5.86 28.24 -8.61
CA ALA A 93 6.36 29.48 -8.04
C ALA A 93 7.20 29.29 -6.76
N HIS A 94 7.02 28.19 -6.01
CA HIS A 94 7.84 27.90 -4.83
C HIS A 94 9.31 27.62 -5.18
N PHE A 95 9.59 27.20 -6.42
CA PHE A 95 10.95 26.92 -6.87
C PHE A 95 11.65 28.12 -7.52
N LEU A 96 10.93 29.22 -7.78
CA LEU A 96 11.50 30.41 -8.42
C LEU A 96 12.67 31.08 -7.68
N PRO A 97 12.75 31.03 -6.32
CA PRO A 97 13.94 31.50 -5.61
C PRO A 97 15.22 30.71 -5.97
N PHE A 98 15.10 29.49 -6.48
CA PHE A 98 16.21 28.57 -6.71
C PHE A 98 16.51 28.34 -8.20
N MET A 99 15.55 28.59 -9.09
CA MET A 99 15.70 28.28 -10.51
C MET A 99 14.74 29.07 -11.42
N PRO A 100 15.05 29.20 -12.73
CA PRO A 100 14.15 29.82 -13.70
C PRO A 100 12.77 29.15 -13.80
N GLN A 101 11.77 29.91 -14.28
CA GLN A 101 10.37 29.46 -14.44
C GLN A 101 10.24 28.14 -15.21
N ALA A 102 10.98 27.98 -16.31
CA ALA A 102 10.91 26.77 -17.13
C ALA A 102 11.36 25.53 -16.36
N SER A 103 12.48 25.61 -15.64
CA SER A 103 12.98 24.52 -14.78
C SER A 103 12.07 24.25 -13.59
N ALA A 104 11.52 25.29 -12.96
CA ALA A 104 10.57 25.16 -11.85
C ALA A 104 9.31 24.40 -12.28
N THR A 105 8.76 24.76 -13.45
CA THR A 105 7.58 24.10 -14.02
C THR A 105 7.90 22.66 -14.41
N ALA A 106 9.04 22.42 -15.08
CA ALA A 106 9.45 21.09 -15.50
C ALA A 106 9.69 20.15 -14.29
N LEU A 107 10.35 20.65 -13.24
CA LEU A 107 10.58 19.90 -12.01
C LEU A 107 9.25 19.56 -11.33
N THR A 108 8.34 20.54 -11.22
CA THR A 108 7.00 20.32 -10.65
C THR A 108 6.21 19.26 -11.42
N LEU A 109 6.23 19.30 -12.74
CA LEU A 109 5.58 18.29 -13.58
C LEU A 109 6.22 16.91 -13.37
N ALA A 110 7.56 16.84 -13.33
CA ALA A 110 8.28 15.59 -13.15
C ALA A 110 7.99 14.93 -11.79
N THR A 111 7.96 15.71 -10.71
CA THR A 111 7.61 15.20 -9.37
C THR A 111 6.16 14.75 -9.32
N CYS A 112 5.22 15.54 -9.85
CA CYS A 112 3.81 15.16 -9.88
C CYS A 112 3.56 13.88 -10.69
N LEU A 113 4.19 13.73 -11.85
CA LEU A 113 4.08 12.51 -12.67
C LEU A 113 4.69 11.32 -11.95
N THR A 114 5.83 11.49 -11.30
CA THR A 114 6.48 10.44 -10.50
C THR A 114 5.52 9.95 -9.41
N ASP A 115 4.87 10.88 -8.71
CA ASP A 115 3.94 10.57 -7.64
C ASP A 115 2.72 9.77 -8.14
N VAL A 116 2.12 10.22 -9.24
CA VAL A 116 0.98 9.54 -9.86
C VAL A 116 1.35 8.14 -10.35
N VAL A 117 2.50 8.00 -11.02
CA VAL A 117 2.96 6.72 -11.54
C VAL A 117 3.22 5.73 -10.41
N LEU A 118 3.89 6.15 -9.33
CA LEU A 118 4.14 5.30 -8.17
C LEU A 118 2.83 4.93 -7.46
N GLY A 119 1.94 5.90 -7.25
CA GLY A 119 0.63 5.70 -6.64
C GLY A 119 -0.26 4.73 -7.42
N ALA A 120 -0.22 4.75 -8.75
CA ALA A 120 -0.93 3.77 -9.58
C ALA A 120 -0.22 2.40 -9.60
N ALA A 121 1.10 2.39 -9.74
CA ALA A 121 1.89 1.16 -9.85
C ALA A 121 1.82 0.29 -8.59
N VAL A 122 1.67 0.88 -7.40
CA VAL A 122 1.58 0.10 -6.15
C VAL A 122 0.34 -0.78 -6.07
N LEU A 123 -0.74 -0.41 -6.78
CA LEU A 123 -1.96 -1.21 -6.86
C LEU A 123 -1.78 -2.46 -7.72
N VAL A 124 -0.81 -2.47 -8.62
CA VAL A 124 -0.53 -3.58 -9.54
C VAL A 124 0.49 -4.51 -8.89
N ARG A 125 0.06 -5.70 -8.45
CA ARG A 125 0.88 -6.67 -7.69
C ARG A 125 2.30 -6.89 -8.21
N PRO A 126 2.55 -7.16 -9.51
CA PRO A 126 3.92 -7.37 -10.01
C PRO A 126 4.79 -6.12 -9.95
N LEU A 127 4.19 -4.93 -9.93
CA LEU A 127 4.91 -3.65 -9.84
C LEU A 127 5.02 -3.15 -8.40
N ALA A 128 4.18 -3.63 -7.48
CA ALA A 128 4.06 -3.13 -6.12
C ALA A 128 5.39 -3.03 -5.36
N LYS A 129 6.25 -4.05 -5.45
CA LYS A 129 7.59 -4.00 -4.81
C LYS A 129 8.45 -2.87 -5.36
N ARG A 130 8.49 -2.70 -6.69
CA ARG A 130 9.26 -1.65 -7.35
C ARG A 130 8.70 -0.27 -7.02
N ALA A 131 7.37 -0.15 -7.03
CA ALA A 131 6.69 1.07 -6.64
C ALA A 131 7.02 1.46 -5.19
N LEU A 132 6.88 0.55 -4.23
CA LEU A 132 7.21 0.82 -2.82
C LEU A 132 8.68 1.22 -2.60
N VAL A 133 9.63 0.58 -3.29
CA VAL A 133 11.04 0.99 -3.23
C VAL A 133 11.24 2.39 -3.83
N GLY A 134 10.57 2.69 -4.95
CA GLY A 134 10.57 4.03 -5.55
C GLY A 134 9.98 5.08 -4.62
N MET A 135 8.85 4.77 -3.98
CA MET A 135 8.20 5.64 -2.99
C MET A 135 9.14 5.99 -1.84
N LEU A 136 9.87 4.98 -1.34
CA LEU A 136 10.89 5.15 -0.30
C LEU A 136 12.02 6.06 -0.76
N GLY A 137 12.57 5.81 -1.96
CA GLY A 137 13.65 6.60 -2.53
C GLY A 137 13.27 8.07 -2.73
N VAL A 138 12.09 8.31 -3.31
CA VAL A 138 11.57 9.67 -3.54
C VAL A 138 11.28 10.38 -2.22
N SER A 139 10.67 9.71 -1.24
CA SER A 139 10.41 10.30 0.09
C SER A 139 11.69 10.68 0.81
N LEU A 140 12.73 9.84 0.76
CA LEU A 140 14.03 10.13 1.35
C LEU A 140 14.74 11.29 0.63
N ALA A 141 14.70 11.32 -0.70
CA ALA A 141 15.26 12.42 -1.49
C ALA A 141 14.55 13.75 -1.19
N TYR A 142 13.22 13.74 -1.10
CA TYR A 142 12.42 14.90 -0.71
C TYR A 142 12.79 15.37 0.70
N LEU A 143 12.81 14.47 1.68
CA LEU A 143 13.11 14.80 3.07
C LEU A 143 14.53 15.38 3.21
N ALA A 144 15.52 14.78 2.55
CA ALA A 144 16.89 15.26 2.55
C ALA A 144 17.01 16.63 1.86
N GLY A 145 16.45 16.77 0.65
CA GLY A 145 16.49 18.01 -0.11
C GLY A 145 15.83 19.17 0.64
N ALA A 146 14.62 18.96 1.17
CA ALA A 146 13.91 19.98 1.93
C ALA A 146 14.61 20.32 3.26
N SER A 147 15.19 19.34 3.95
CA SER A 147 15.95 19.60 5.19
C SER A 147 17.23 20.41 4.95
N LEU A 148 17.87 20.24 3.80
CA LEU A 148 19.10 20.98 3.44
C LEU A 148 18.80 22.37 2.89
N LEU A 149 17.78 22.51 2.05
CA LEU A 149 17.44 23.77 1.38
C LEU A 149 16.60 24.69 2.27
N GLU A 150 15.69 24.11 3.08
CA GLU A 150 14.77 24.88 3.91
C GLU A 150 14.57 24.22 5.29
N PRO A 151 15.59 24.25 6.16
CA PRO A 151 15.54 23.60 7.48
C PRO A 151 14.37 24.08 8.36
N ALA A 152 13.87 25.30 8.13
CA ALA A 152 12.75 25.88 8.85
C ALA A 152 11.44 25.09 8.68
N LEU A 153 11.30 24.29 7.61
CA LEU A 153 10.11 23.44 7.38
C LEU A 153 9.92 22.35 8.44
N TRP A 154 10.93 22.05 9.26
CA TRP A 154 10.77 21.20 10.44
C TRP A 154 9.92 21.82 11.54
N LEU A 155 9.93 23.15 11.63
CA LEU A 155 9.18 23.94 12.60
C LEU A 155 7.85 24.45 12.03
N ASP A 156 7.55 24.12 10.76
CA ASP A 156 6.29 24.48 10.14
C ASP A 156 5.10 23.91 10.94
N PRO A 157 4.08 24.72 11.28
CA PRO A 157 2.97 24.29 12.12
C PRO A 157 2.09 23.21 11.47
N LEU A 158 2.11 23.09 10.13
CA LEU A 158 1.44 22.01 9.42
C LEU A 158 2.29 20.74 9.41
N GLY A 159 3.54 20.79 9.87
CA GLY A 159 4.44 19.65 10.04
C GLY A 159 4.75 18.95 8.72
N VAL A 160 4.99 19.71 7.65
CA VAL A 160 5.15 19.18 6.28
C VAL A 160 6.21 18.07 6.23
N LEU A 161 7.39 18.30 6.81
CA LEU A 161 8.47 17.29 6.85
C LEU A 161 8.19 16.17 7.86
N VAL A 162 7.60 16.50 9.01
CA VAL A 162 7.28 15.52 10.06
C VAL A 162 6.31 14.46 9.53
N LYS A 163 5.36 14.85 8.67
CA LYS A 163 4.37 13.94 8.04
C LYS A 163 4.97 12.96 7.02
N VAL A 164 6.19 13.21 6.53
CA VAL A 164 6.90 12.27 5.65
C VAL A 164 7.39 11.05 6.44
N LEU A 165 7.70 11.19 7.73
CA LEU A 165 8.23 10.08 8.52
C LEU A 165 7.20 8.93 8.67
N PRO A 166 5.92 9.18 9.03
CA PRO A 166 4.91 8.14 9.02
C PRO A 166 4.67 7.50 7.65
N SER A 167 4.77 8.25 6.55
CA SER A 167 4.58 7.67 5.21
C SER A 167 5.73 6.72 4.85
N ILE A 168 6.97 7.04 5.23
CA ILE A 168 8.12 6.14 5.09
C ILE A 168 7.91 4.87 5.91
N LEU A 169 7.50 4.99 7.18
CA LEU A 169 7.23 3.82 8.03
C LEU A 169 6.12 2.94 7.45
N LEU A 170 5.03 3.54 6.95
CA LEU A 170 3.95 2.81 6.31
C LEU A 170 4.42 2.09 5.04
N THR A 171 5.30 2.73 4.25
CA THR A 171 5.91 2.13 3.06
C THR A 171 6.80 0.94 3.44
N LEU A 172 7.56 1.03 4.54
CA LEU A 172 8.35 -0.09 5.07
C LEU A 172 7.46 -1.24 5.56
N VAL A 173 6.38 -0.95 6.27
CA VAL A 173 5.38 -1.95 6.69
C VAL A 173 4.76 -2.64 5.47
N ALA A 174 4.43 -1.87 4.42
CA ALA A 174 3.91 -2.41 3.18
C ALA A 174 4.92 -3.35 2.49
N LEU A 175 6.21 -2.99 2.47
CA LEU A 175 7.28 -3.85 1.95
C LEU A 175 7.44 -5.14 2.77
N ALA A 176 7.45 -5.03 4.09
CA ALA A 176 7.62 -6.17 5.00
C ALA A 176 6.46 -7.16 4.94
N THR A 177 5.26 -6.70 4.60
CA THR A 177 4.04 -7.52 4.49
C THR A 177 3.68 -7.88 3.05
N LEU A 178 4.52 -7.50 2.07
CA LEU A 178 4.21 -7.72 0.67
C LEU A 178 4.25 -9.21 0.31
N ASP A 179 5.23 -9.95 0.80
CA ASP A 179 5.42 -11.36 0.49
C ASP A 179 4.29 -12.23 1.09
N GLU A 180 3.84 -13.24 0.33
CA GLU A 180 2.71 -14.13 0.68
C GLU A 180 3.17 -15.60 0.78
N ARG A 181 4.41 -15.84 1.24
CA ARG A 181 4.94 -17.19 1.39
C ARG A 181 4.26 -17.93 2.54
#